data_AF-A0A2A2GAX0-F1
#
_entry.id   AF-A0A2A2GAX0-F1
#
_cell.length_a   1.000
_cell.length_b   1.000
_cell.length_c   1.000
_cell.angle_alpha   90.00
_cell.angle_beta   90.00
_cell.angle_gamma   90.00
#
_symmetry.space_group_name_H-M   'P 1'
#
loop_
_entity.id
_entity.type
_entity.pdbx_description
1 polymer ?
#
loop_
_entity_poly.entity_id
_entity_poly.type
_entity_poly.pdbx_seq_one_letter_code
_entity_poly.pdbx_strand_id
1 'polypeptide(L)'
;MTAITQSHFGGNIVLTRDSATPGEAYQEMLKEMDFSSFRYPGGSVTESQTWENGGLSKVFGSPMDPGSDSYVMTMREALQLSIDHGSSLTIVVPTFQFWDEASKTFNTAGFDQYLDELEKALVEYPEAKIEGFEIGNEYWSTIDAADYGTIASHEIMGLHDLNTSLADQLGSHWEPAGIGIQAGASWRPGGVDESKQIAEAISDEARPLVTAIYQHAYPNALDGVDGKVNRNLKTMEVFKGMEGFGDLKLSLSEFNMSKDGPMGTDQAGHWIETFGQFVESGIDEIYTWGTQYGWQSNKLYDSRPSKHEKAEGTQVIATPMGQIYDLAESHLIGKHVIDDSDAVVGLGVPDQVNIPGLTGTASASSFCTTATTLALPSTFPIWTVAATSRFIT
;
A
#
# COMPACT_ATOMS: atom_id res chain seq x y z
N MET A 1 18.95 8.13 -9.54
CA MET A 1 18.40 6.77 -9.57
C MET A 1 17.97 6.42 -8.16
N THR A 2 16.67 6.30 -7.93
CA THR A 2 16.10 5.86 -6.65
C THR A 2 16.46 4.39 -6.43
N ALA A 3 16.88 4.03 -5.21
CA ALA A 3 17.10 2.63 -4.85
C ALA A 3 15.76 2.02 -4.43
N ILE A 4 15.51 0.78 -4.80
CA ILE A 4 14.41 0.01 -4.23
C ILE A 4 14.75 -0.26 -2.75
N THR A 5 13.91 0.19 -1.83
CA THR A 5 14.01 -0.05 -0.40
C THR A 5 12.96 -1.06 0.07
N GLN A 6 13.03 -1.44 1.35
CA GLN A 6 11.99 -2.24 2.00
C GLN A 6 10.62 -1.58 1.92
N SER A 7 10.54 -0.25 2.00
CA SER A 7 9.26 0.51 2.00
C SER A 7 8.44 0.38 0.73
N HIS A 8 9.01 -0.13 -0.38
CA HIS A 8 8.25 -0.46 -1.59
C HIS A 8 7.53 -1.81 -1.52
N PHE A 9 7.70 -2.58 -0.44
CA PHE A 9 7.11 -3.90 -0.26
C PHE A 9 6.16 -3.93 0.95
N GLY A 10 5.14 -3.08 0.91
CA GLY A 10 4.06 -3.07 1.89
C GLY A 10 2.84 -3.90 1.47
N GLY A 11 2.00 -4.25 2.44
CA GLY A 11 0.75 -4.99 2.25
C GLY A 11 -0.44 -4.28 2.90
N ASN A 12 -1.64 -4.44 2.34
CA ASN A 12 -2.87 -3.96 2.97
C ASN A 12 -3.46 -5.01 3.92
N ILE A 13 -4.12 -4.54 4.99
CA ILE A 13 -4.99 -5.33 5.87
C ILE A 13 -6.41 -4.77 5.77
N VAL A 14 -7.36 -5.55 5.25
CA VAL A 14 -8.78 -5.19 5.17
C VAL A 14 -9.51 -5.64 6.42
N LEU A 15 -10.01 -4.66 7.17
CA LEU A 15 -10.67 -4.79 8.48
C LEU A 15 -11.60 -6.00 8.66
N THR A 16 -12.49 -6.23 7.70
CA THR A 16 -13.59 -7.21 7.79
C THR A 16 -13.28 -8.52 7.08
N ARG A 17 -12.08 -8.68 6.53
CA ARG A 17 -11.72 -9.77 5.63
C ARG A 17 -10.47 -10.50 6.05
N ASP A 18 -9.50 -9.76 6.58
CA ASP A 18 -8.25 -10.32 7.07
C ASP A 18 -8.34 -10.64 8.54
N SER A 19 -7.72 -11.75 8.92
CA SER A 19 -7.71 -12.24 10.30
C SER A 19 -6.28 -12.47 10.75
N ALA A 20 -5.96 -12.02 11.97
CA ALA A 20 -4.69 -12.29 12.62
C ALA A 20 -4.66 -13.71 13.23
N THR A 21 -5.71 -14.50 13.03
CA THR A 21 -5.85 -15.84 13.61
C THR A 21 -5.02 -16.87 12.86
N PRO A 22 -4.17 -17.65 13.55
CA PRO A 22 -3.45 -18.76 12.94
C PRO A 22 -4.39 -19.76 12.24
N GLY A 23 -4.05 -20.20 11.03
CA GLY A 23 -4.88 -21.12 10.23
C GLY A 23 -5.83 -20.43 9.25
N GLU A 24 -6.07 -19.12 9.41
CA GLU A 24 -6.84 -18.31 8.48
C GLU A 24 -6.00 -17.86 7.28
N ALA A 25 -6.67 -17.55 6.16
CA ALA A 25 -6.03 -17.27 4.88
C ALA A 25 -4.92 -16.20 4.95
N TYR A 26 -5.13 -15.12 5.70
CA TYR A 26 -4.15 -14.03 5.81
C TYR A 26 -2.89 -14.47 6.55
N GLN A 27 -3.05 -15.12 7.71
CA GLN A 27 -1.93 -15.66 8.49
C GLN A 27 -1.16 -16.76 7.75
N GLU A 28 -1.86 -17.64 7.02
CA GLU A 28 -1.17 -18.68 6.24
C GLU A 28 -0.38 -18.06 5.08
N MET A 29 -0.87 -16.98 4.46
CA MET A 29 -0.13 -16.24 3.46
C MET A 29 1.12 -15.58 4.05
N LEU A 30 1.03 -14.96 5.22
CA LEU A 30 2.16 -14.30 5.89
C LEU A 30 3.25 -15.27 6.38
N LYS A 31 3.06 -16.59 6.24
CA LYS A 31 4.14 -17.58 6.43
C LYS A 31 4.97 -17.81 5.16
N GLU A 32 4.45 -17.40 4.01
CA GLU A 32 5.07 -17.60 2.70
C GLU A 32 5.54 -16.28 2.07
N MET A 33 5.07 -15.13 2.58
CA MET A 33 5.39 -13.80 2.06
C MET A 33 5.53 -12.81 3.20
N ASP A 34 6.56 -11.98 3.12
CA ASP A 34 6.82 -10.93 4.10
C ASP A 34 6.37 -9.56 3.55
N PHE A 35 5.98 -8.67 4.46
CA PHE A 35 5.73 -7.27 4.16
C PHE A 35 6.53 -6.43 5.14
N SER A 36 7.23 -5.41 4.63
CA SER A 36 8.00 -4.49 5.49
C SER A 36 7.10 -3.55 6.30
N SER A 37 5.92 -3.26 5.76
CA SER A 37 4.93 -2.37 6.35
C SER A 37 3.52 -2.84 6.02
N PHE A 38 2.60 -2.67 6.97
CA PHE A 38 1.18 -2.88 6.76
C PHE A 38 0.44 -1.54 6.68
N ARG A 39 -0.58 -1.46 5.83
CA ARG A 39 -1.57 -0.39 5.84
C ARG A 39 -2.88 -0.90 6.42
N TYR A 40 -3.40 -0.23 7.44
CA TYR A 40 -4.59 -0.69 8.16
C TYR A 40 -5.42 0.47 8.77
N PRO A 41 -6.76 0.42 8.70
CA PRO A 41 -7.53 -0.51 7.90
C PRO A 41 -7.53 -0.07 6.43
N GLY A 42 -7.33 -1.03 5.53
CA GLY A 42 -7.33 -0.78 4.09
C GLY A 42 -8.74 -0.80 3.49
N GLY A 43 -8.93 0.03 2.46
CA GLY A 43 -10.13 0.09 1.64
C GLY A 43 -11.30 0.87 2.23
N SER A 44 -12.38 0.98 1.45
CA SER A 44 -13.56 1.80 1.78
C SER A 44 -14.31 1.37 3.04
N VAL A 45 -14.01 0.19 3.58
CA VAL A 45 -14.58 -0.27 4.84
C VAL A 45 -14.20 0.64 6.00
N THR A 46 -13.03 1.29 5.94
CA THR A 46 -12.55 2.24 6.95
C THR A 46 -13.55 3.38 7.15
N GLU A 47 -14.01 3.98 6.06
CA GLU A 47 -14.99 5.08 6.10
C GLU A 47 -16.38 4.65 6.55
N SER A 48 -16.70 3.36 6.44
CA SER A 48 -17.99 2.81 6.86
C SER A 48 -18.06 2.45 8.35
N GLN A 49 -16.95 2.47 9.08
CA GLN A 49 -16.94 2.21 10.52
C GLN A 49 -17.16 3.52 11.27
N THR A 50 -18.30 3.65 11.96
CA THR A 50 -18.63 4.86 12.71
C THR A 50 -18.88 4.58 14.18
N TRP A 51 -18.89 5.64 15.01
CA TRP A 51 -19.39 5.53 16.37
C TRP A 51 -20.87 5.15 16.42
N GLU A 52 -21.70 5.73 15.53
CA GLU A 52 -23.14 5.51 15.49
C GLU A 52 -23.51 4.06 15.17
N ASN A 53 -22.80 3.41 14.24
CA ASN A 53 -23.05 2.02 13.89
C ASN A 53 -22.27 1.02 14.77
N GLY A 54 -21.52 1.51 15.77
CA GLY A 54 -20.67 0.71 16.64
C GLY A 54 -19.44 0.11 15.97
N GLY A 55 -19.13 0.50 14.74
CA GLY A 55 -17.97 0.04 13.98
C GLY A 55 -16.66 0.43 14.66
N LEU A 56 -16.49 1.72 14.99
CA LEU A 56 -15.30 2.17 15.71
C LEU A 56 -15.16 1.55 17.10
N SER A 57 -16.27 1.33 17.80
CA SER A 57 -16.26 0.62 19.09
C SER A 57 -15.74 -0.81 18.97
N LYS A 58 -15.92 -1.46 17.80
CA LYS A 58 -15.33 -2.77 17.52
C LYS A 58 -13.86 -2.64 17.15
N VAL A 59 -13.48 -1.68 16.29
CA VAL A 59 -12.08 -1.44 15.90
C VAL A 59 -11.19 -1.24 17.13
N PHE A 60 -11.65 -0.44 18.10
CA PHE A 60 -10.94 -0.20 19.36
C PHE A 60 -11.34 -1.14 20.50
N GLY A 61 -12.07 -2.22 20.20
CA GLY A 61 -12.48 -3.21 21.17
C GLY A 61 -11.33 -4.13 21.62
N SER A 62 -11.69 -5.14 22.41
CA SER A 62 -10.82 -6.29 22.65
C SER A 62 -10.75 -7.18 21.40
N PRO A 63 -9.63 -7.91 21.20
CA PRO A 63 -9.53 -8.92 20.14
C PRO A 63 -10.75 -9.82 20.09
N MET A 64 -11.25 -10.07 18.88
CA MET A 64 -12.50 -10.80 18.68
C MET A 64 -12.25 -12.29 18.48
N ASP A 65 -13.23 -13.11 18.86
CA ASP A 65 -13.17 -14.54 18.58
C ASP A 65 -13.12 -14.78 17.06
N PRO A 66 -12.15 -15.59 16.59
CA PRO A 66 -11.97 -15.85 15.16
C PRO A 66 -13.20 -16.44 14.49
N GLY A 67 -13.47 -16.04 13.24
CA GLY A 67 -14.55 -16.61 12.43
C GLY A 67 -15.97 -16.23 12.87
N SER A 68 -16.13 -15.31 13.83
CA SER A 68 -17.45 -14.76 14.16
C SER A 68 -18.01 -13.95 12.97
N ASP A 69 -19.33 -14.03 12.75
CA ASP A 69 -20.00 -13.29 11.66
C ASP A 69 -19.84 -11.76 11.75
N SER A 70 -19.41 -11.27 12.93
CA SER A 70 -19.16 -9.86 13.20
C SER A 70 -17.68 -9.51 13.37
N TYR A 71 -16.77 -10.46 13.07
CA TYR A 71 -15.33 -10.27 13.24
C TYR A 71 -14.86 -9.05 12.45
N VAL A 72 -14.11 -8.19 13.15
CA VAL A 72 -13.20 -7.22 12.56
C VAL A 72 -11.84 -7.50 13.15
N MET A 73 -10.77 -7.38 12.38
CA MET A 73 -9.46 -7.21 12.99
C MET A 73 -9.54 -5.94 13.83
N THR A 74 -9.16 -5.99 15.10
CA THR A 74 -9.10 -4.80 15.95
C THR A 74 -7.79 -4.05 15.73
N MET A 75 -7.72 -2.78 16.14
CA MET A 75 -6.48 -2.01 16.15
C MET A 75 -5.38 -2.74 16.94
N ARG A 76 -5.73 -3.35 18.07
CA ARG A 76 -4.81 -4.12 18.91
C ARG A 76 -4.27 -5.37 18.21
N GLU A 77 -5.13 -6.08 17.47
CA GLU A 77 -4.68 -7.23 16.66
C GLU A 77 -3.76 -6.79 15.53
N ALA A 78 -4.04 -5.68 14.85
CA ALA A 78 -3.17 -5.15 13.79
C ALA A 78 -1.80 -4.69 14.34
N LEU A 79 -1.78 -4.06 15.51
CA LEU A 79 -0.54 -3.67 16.21
C LEU A 79 0.27 -4.90 16.66
N GLN A 80 -0.38 -5.91 17.26
CA GLN A 80 0.31 -7.15 17.63
C GLN A 80 0.86 -7.85 16.39
N LEU A 81 0.09 -7.88 15.30
CA LEU A 81 0.51 -8.50 14.06
C LEU A 81 1.74 -7.81 13.46
N SER A 82 1.80 -6.47 13.47
CA SER A 82 2.97 -5.75 12.97
C SER A 82 4.22 -6.05 13.81
N ILE A 83 4.08 -6.13 15.14
CA ILE A 83 5.15 -6.54 16.06
C ILE A 83 5.65 -7.95 15.74
N ASP A 84 4.73 -8.92 15.61
CA ASP A 84 5.06 -10.33 15.41
C ASP A 84 5.83 -10.57 14.09
N HIS A 85 5.55 -9.78 13.07
CA HIS A 85 6.22 -9.83 11.77
C HIS A 85 7.41 -8.84 11.65
N GLY A 86 7.66 -8.02 12.68
CA GLY A 86 8.70 -7.00 12.64
C GLY A 86 8.44 -5.89 11.60
N SER A 87 7.20 -5.73 11.17
CA SER A 87 6.74 -4.76 10.16
C SER A 87 6.32 -3.45 10.83
N SER A 88 6.39 -2.34 10.09
CA SER A 88 5.74 -1.10 10.51
C SER A 88 4.24 -1.10 10.18
N LEU A 89 3.50 -0.13 10.71
CA LEU A 89 2.08 0.07 10.46
C LEU A 89 1.78 1.51 10.04
N THR A 90 1.08 1.68 8.93
CA THR A 90 0.43 2.94 8.55
C THR A 90 -1.05 2.84 8.90
N ILE A 91 -1.51 3.75 9.76
CA ILE A 91 -2.86 3.75 10.29
C ILE A 91 -3.75 4.68 9.46
N VAL A 92 -4.81 4.14 8.86
CA VAL A 92 -5.79 4.93 8.11
C VAL A 92 -6.85 5.51 9.06
N VAL A 93 -6.95 6.82 9.08
CA VAL A 93 -7.85 7.61 9.91
C VAL A 93 -9.11 7.92 9.10
N PRO A 94 -10.32 7.51 9.52
CA PRO A 94 -11.54 7.74 8.76
C PRO A 94 -11.93 9.21 8.78
N THR A 95 -12.54 9.70 7.71
CA THR A 95 -12.91 11.12 7.54
C THR A 95 -14.42 11.34 7.53
N PHE A 96 -15.19 10.42 6.95
CA PHE A 96 -16.59 10.69 6.58
C PHE A 96 -17.50 10.94 7.77
N GLN A 97 -17.29 10.24 8.88
CA GLN A 97 -18.13 10.36 10.06
C GLN A 97 -17.90 11.65 10.85
N PHE A 98 -16.77 12.32 10.61
CA PHE A 98 -16.42 13.56 11.30
C PHE A 98 -16.85 14.80 10.52
N TRP A 99 -17.50 14.63 9.36
CA TRP A 99 -17.96 15.74 8.54
C TRP A 99 -19.48 15.80 8.44
N ASP A 100 -20.05 16.95 8.77
CA ASP A 100 -21.46 17.25 8.49
C ASP A 100 -21.57 18.05 7.19
N GLU A 101 -22.04 17.38 6.14
CA GLU A 101 -22.15 17.95 4.79
C GLU A 101 -23.16 19.11 4.70
N ALA A 102 -24.20 19.11 5.52
CA ALA A 102 -25.26 20.12 5.47
C ALA A 102 -24.81 21.46 6.07
N SER A 103 -24.04 21.40 7.15
CA SER A 103 -23.53 22.56 7.88
C SER A 103 -22.09 22.91 7.51
N LYS A 104 -21.38 22.03 6.79
CA LYS A 104 -19.95 22.14 6.47
C LYS A 104 -19.11 22.32 7.73
N THR A 105 -19.36 21.46 8.72
CA THR A 105 -18.67 21.51 10.02
C THR A 105 -18.01 20.18 10.36
N PHE A 106 -16.86 20.29 11.03
CA PHE A 106 -16.12 19.15 11.55
C PHE A 106 -16.58 18.79 12.98
N ASN A 107 -16.83 17.51 13.23
CA ASN A 107 -17.21 16.97 14.53
C ASN A 107 -15.97 16.72 15.39
N THR A 108 -15.42 17.78 15.98
CA THR A 108 -14.24 17.72 16.85
C THR A 108 -14.41 16.71 17.99
N ALA A 109 -15.56 16.70 18.68
CA ALA A 109 -15.78 15.80 19.81
C ALA A 109 -15.73 14.31 19.41
N GLY A 110 -16.26 13.96 18.25
CA GLY A 110 -16.19 12.59 17.73
C GLY A 110 -14.77 12.19 17.33
N PHE A 111 -13.99 13.13 16.80
CA PHE A 111 -12.60 12.91 16.43
C PHE A 111 -11.68 12.83 17.66
N ASP A 112 -11.87 13.69 18.66
CA ASP A 112 -11.15 13.62 19.93
C ASP A 112 -11.34 12.25 20.60
N GLN A 113 -12.58 11.71 20.58
CA GLN A 113 -12.84 10.36 21.05
C GLN A 113 -12.07 9.28 20.26
N TYR A 114 -11.91 9.45 18.94
CA TYR A 114 -11.10 8.55 18.12
C TYR A 114 -9.63 8.61 18.50
N LEU A 115 -9.08 9.82 18.69
CA LEU A 115 -7.70 10.01 19.10
C LEU A 115 -7.44 9.43 20.50
N ASP A 116 -8.35 9.61 21.46
CA ASP A 116 -8.25 9.02 22.80
C ASP A 116 -8.17 7.49 22.77
N GLU A 117 -8.96 6.83 21.93
CA GLU A 117 -8.94 5.37 21.80
C GLU A 117 -7.71 4.87 21.04
N LEU A 118 -7.27 5.61 20.02
CA LEU A 118 -6.05 5.33 19.29
C LEU A 118 -4.81 5.46 20.20
N GLU A 119 -4.73 6.53 20.98
CA GLU A 119 -3.66 6.76 21.94
C GLU A 119 -3.56 5.62 22.95
N LYS A 120 -4.69 5.20 23.54
CA LYS A 120 -4.73 4.04 24.45
C LYS A 120 -4.16 2.78 23.79
N ALA A 121 -4.58 2.49 22.55
CA ALA A 121 -4.08 1.32 21.83
C ALA A 121 -2.57 1.42 21.57
N LEU A 122 -2.04 2.59 21.18
CA LEU A 122 -0.61 2.78 20.93
C LEU A 122 0.23 2.71 22.21
N VAL A 123 -0.27 3.24 23.33
CA VAL A 123 0.39 3.14 24.65
C VAL A 123 0.41 1.70 25.16
N GLU A 124 -0.60 0.89 24.85
CA GLU A 124 -0.63 -0.53 25.19
C GLU A 124 0.37 -1.38 24.38
N TYR A 125 0.77 -0.91 23.19
CA TYR A 125 1.69 -1.61 22.27
C TYR A 125 2.89 -0.72 21.89
N PRO A 126 3.72 -0.31 22.86
CA PRO A 126 4.82 0.63 22.63
C PRO A 126 5.95 0.06 21.74
N GLU A 127 5.97 -1.25 21.51
CA GLU A 127 6.90 -1.90 20.56
C GLU A 127 6.46 -1.79 19.10
N ALA A 128 5.19 -1.46 18.83
CA ALA A 128 4.69 -1.31 17.48
C ALA A 128 5.32 -0.08 16.81
N LYS A 129 5.84 -0.27 15.60
CA LYS A 129 6.39 0.83 14.80
C LYS A 129 5.31 1.43 13.93
N ILE A 130 4.99 2.69 14.15
CA ILE A 130 4.01 3.41 13.32
C ILE A 130 4.76 4.25 12.30
N GLU A 131 4.61 3.92 11.02
CA GLU A 131 5.23 4.68 9.92
C GLU A 131 4.50 6.00 9.70
N GLY A 132 3.16 5.96 9.75
CA GLY A 132 2.36 7.15 9.55
C GLY A 132 0.86 6.99 9.81
N PHE A 133 0.18 8.13 9.76
CA PHE A 133 -1.26 8.26 9.72
C PHE A 133 -1.68 8.72 8.32
N GLU A 134 -2.54 7.95 7.67
CA GLU A 134 -3.16 8.30 6.39
C GLU A 134 -4.57 8.85 6.64
N ILE A 135 -4.80 10.10 6.26
CA ILE A 135 -6.10 10.75 6.44
C ILE A 135 -7.05 10.35 5.31
N GLY A 136 -8.00 9.50 5.65
CA GLY A 136 -9.11 9.07 4.81
C GLY A 136 -8.76 7.99 3.80
N ASN A 137 -9.81 7.37 3.25
CA ASN A 137 -9.71 6.42 2.15
C ASN A 137 -10.68 6.79 1.02
N GLU A 138 -10.12 7.21 -0.11
CA GLU A 138 -10.85 7.52 -1.34
C GLU A 138 -11.94 8.58 -1.10
N TYR A 139 -11.54 9.73 -0.55
CA TYR A 139 -12.46 10.81 -0.14
C TYR A 139 -13.51 11.14 -1.22
N TRP A 140 -13.07 11.06 -2.47
CA TRP A 140 -13.81 11.34 -3.69
C TRP A 140 -15.06 10.48 -3.90
N SER A 141 -15.26 9.46 -3.08
CA SER A 141 -16.47 8.62 -3.05
C SER A 141 -17.67 9.34 -2.43
N THR A 142 -17.46 10.36 -1.60
CA THR A 142 -18.54 11.02 -0.85
C THR A 142 -18.31 12.52 -0.66
N ILE A 143 -17.05 12.93 -0.50
CA ILE A 143 -16.67 14.30 -0.17
C ILE A 143 -16.01 14.95 -1.38
N ASP A 144 -16.22 16.25 -1.58
CA ASP A 144 -15.47 17.01 -2.58
C ASP A 144 -14.04 17.35 -2.10
N ALA A 145 -13.21 17.84 -3.01
CA ALA A 145 -11.79 18.07 -2.73
C ALA A 145 -11.55 19.21 -1.71
N ALA A 146 -12.35 20.27 -1.74
CA ALA A 146 -12.17 21.40 -0.84
C ALA A 146 -12.62 21.07 0.58
N ASP A 147 -13.73 20.36 0.72
CA ASP A 147 -14.21 19.86 2.00
C ASP A 147 -13.24 18.83 2.58
N TYR A 148 -12.71 17.91 1.77
CA TYR A 148 -11.67 16.99 2.21
C TYR A 148 -10.43 17.72 2.73
N GLY A 149 -9.94 18.75 2.04
CA GLY A 149 -8.83 19.57 2.54
C GLY A 149 -9.14 20.28 3.86
N THR A 150 -10.39 20.72 4.06
CA THR A 150 -10.86 21.31 5.32
C THR A 150 -10.87 20.28 6.46
N ILE A 151 -11.40 19.09 6.21
CA ILE A 151 -11.41 17.96 7.15
C ILE A 151 -9.98 17.57 7.52
N ALA A 152 -9.13 17.35 6.51
CA ALA A 152 -7.73 17.00 6.69
C ALA A 152 -7.01 18.07 7.52
N SER A 153 -7.31 19.36 7.34
CA SER A 153 -6.71 20.41 8.18
C SER A 153 -7.02 20.23 9.68
N HIS A 154 -8.21 19.75 10.04
CA HIS A 154 -8.54 19.46 11.44
C HIS A 154 -7.81 18.20 11.93
N GLU A 155 -7.81 17.15 11.12
CA GLU A 155 -7.20 15.88 11.49
C GLU A 155 -5.68 15.95 11.60
N ILE A 156 -5.02 16.71 10.72
CA ILE A 156 -3.56 16.97 10.79
C ILE A 156 -3.18 17.55 12.16
N MET A 157 -3.93 18.54 12.64
CA MET A 157 -3.64 19.17 13.93
C MET A 157 -3.84 18.20 15.10
N GLY A 158 -4.94 17.44 15.11
CA GLY A 158 -5.17 16.46 16.17
C GLY A 158 -4.16 15.30 16.15
N LEU A 159 -3.73 14.85 14.98
CA LEU A 159 -2.68 13.83 14.84
C LEU A 159 -1.30 14.35 15.26
N HIS A 160 -1.03 15.64 15.05
CA HIS A 160 0.18 16.28 15.56
C HIS A 160 0.18 16.36 17.10
N ASP A 161 -0.95 16.72 17.70
CA ASP A 161 -1.12 16.73 19.15
C ASP A 161 -0.99 15.31 19.73
N LEU A 162 -1.57 14.30 19.07
CA LEU A 162 -1.38 12.89 19.42
C LEU A 162 0.10 12.48 19.38
N ASN A 163 0.82 12.82 18.30
CA ASN A 163 2.26 12.57 18.18
C ASN A 163 3.04 13.18 19.34
N THR A 164 2.70 14.40 19.74
CA THR A 164 3.33 15.11 20.86
C THR A 164 3.03 14.42 22.19
N SER A 165 1.77 14.04 22.42
CA SER A 165 1.35 13.33 23.63
C SER A 165 2.03 11.96 23.77
N LEU A 166 2.13 11.19 22.68
CA LEU A 166 2.82 9.91 22.65
C LEU A 166 4.33 10.07 22.90
N ALA A 167 4.96 11.09 22.32
CA ALA A 167 6.37 11.39 22.61
C ALA A 167 6.61 11.69 24.09
N ASP A 168 5.71 12.44 24.73
CA ASP A 168 5.79 12.76 26.16
C ASP A 168 5.57 11.52 27.06
N GLN A 169 4.67 10.61 26.67
CA GLN A 169 4.34 9.42 27.45
C GLN A 169 5.31 8.25 27.26
N LEU A 170 5.73 8.00 26.03
CA LEU A 170 6.53 6.84 25.64
C LEU A 170 8.03 7.16 25.52
N GLY A 171 8.40 8.44 25.45
CA GLY A 171 9.80 8.87 25.36
C GLY A 171 10.50 8.25 24.16
N SER A 172 11.62 7.57 24.40
CA SER A 172 12.41 6.93 23.33
C SER A 172 11.73 5.73 22.66
N HIS A 173 10.57 5.29 23.16
CA HIS A 173 9.77 4.24 22.52
C HIS A 173 8.85 4.79 21.42
N TRP A 174 8.74 6.11 21.28
CA TRP A 174 7.97 6.73 20.21
C TRP A 174 8.86 7.54 19.29
N GLU A 175 8.81 7.20 18.01
CA GLU A 175 9.27 8.06 16.93
C GLU A 175 8.02 8.69 16.31
N PRO A 176 7.93 10.03 16.19
CA PRO A 176 6.76 10.69 15.63
C PRO A 176 6.40 10.13 14.25
N ALA A 177 5.20 9.59 14.14
CA ALA A 177 4.68 9.02 12.90
C ALA A 177 4.41 10.12 11.88
N GLY A 178 4.63 9.84 10.61
CA GLY A 178 4.29 10.77 9.53
C GLY A 178 2.78 11.06 9.49
N ILE A 179 2.40 12.26 9.09
CA ILE A 179 0.99 12.60 8.79
C ILE A 179 0.89 12.78 7.29
N GLY A 180 -0.06 12.10 6.64
CA GLY A 180 -0.24 12.22 5.21
C GLY A 180 -1.69 12.28 4.76
N ILE A 181 -1.86 12.85 3.58
CA ILE A 181 -3.15 13.17 2.96
C ILE A 181 -3.24 12.53 1.58
N GLN A 182 -4.45 12.34 1.09
CA GLN A 182 -4.70 11.81 -0.24
C GLN A 182 -4.57 12.91 -1.30
N ALA A 183 -3.94 12.59 -2.42
CA ALA A 183 -4.01 13.41 -3.62
C ALA A 183 -5.40 13.28 -4.29
N GLY A 184 -5.70 14.21 -5.19
CA GLY A 184 -6.88 14.09 -6.05
C GLY A 184 -6.82 12.83 -6.92
N ALA A 185 -7.98 12.30 -7.28
CA ALA A 185 -8.06 10.99 -7.93
C ALA A 185 -7.40 11.02 -9.32
N SER A 186 -6.30 10.30 -9.51
CA SER A 186 -5.46 10.38 -10.73
C SER A 186 -6.17 9.93 -12.02
N TRP A 187 -7.24 9.14 -11.90
CA TRP A 187 -8.06 8.68 -13.00
C TRP A 187 -9.15 9.68 -13.41
N ARG A 188 -9.44 10.69 -12.58
CA ARG A 188 -10.40 11.75 -12.92
C ARG A 188 -9.73 12.83 -13.76
N PRO A 189 -10.41 13.39 -14.78
CA PRO A 189 -9.88 14.51 -15.55
C PRO A 189 -9.47 15.71 -14.70
N GLY A 190 -10.14 15.92 -13.56
CA GLY A 190 -9.87 17.00 -12.61
C GLY A 190 -8.90 16.68 -11.47
N GLY A 191 -8.27 15.49 -11.42
CA GLY A 191 -7.50 15.06 -10.23
C GLY A 191 -6.36 16.02 -9.84
N VAL A 192 -5.73 16.69 -10.81
CA VAL A 192 -4.71 17.71 -10.53
C VAL A 192 -5.32 18.97 -9.91
N ASP A 193 -6.49 19.40 -10.37
CA ASP A 193 -7.19 20.56 -9.81
C ASP A 193 -7.83 20.23 -8.46
N GLU A 194 -8.32 19.00 -8.27
CA GLU A 194 -8.73 18.47 -6.97
C GLU A 194 -7.56 18.55 -5.98
N SER A 195 -6.36 18.10 -6.36
CA SER A 195 -5.16 18.20 -5.50
C SER A 195 -4.83 19.64 -5.08
N LYS A 196 -5.03 20.62 -5.98
CA LYS A 196 -4.86 22.04 -5.65
C LYS A 196 -5.91 22.51 -4.65
N GLN A 197 -7.18 22.15 -4.86
CA GLN A 197 -8.28 22.51 -3.95
C GLN A 197 -8.04 21.96 -2.54
N ILE A 198 -7.55 20.71 -2.44
CA ILE A 198 -7.15 20.11 -1.15
C ILE A 198 -6.06 20.95 -0.50
N ALA A 199 -4.96 21.20 -1.21
CA ALA A 199 -3.82 21.96 -0.69
C ALA A 199 -4.21 23.38 -0.25
N GLU A 200 -5.06 24.07 -1.01
CA GLU A 200 -5.56 25.41 -0.71
C GLU A 200 -6.49 25.44 0.50
N ALA A 201 -7.30 24.39 0.70
CA ALA A 201 -8.22 24.28 1.84
C ALA A 201 -7.53 23.89 3.15
N ILE A 202 -6.36 23.23 3.09
CA ILE A 202 -5.54 22.97 4.28
C ILE A 202 -4.98 24.29 4.81
N SER A 203 -5.15 24.54 6.11
CA SER A 203 -4.67 25.76 6.76
C SER A 203 -3.15 25.88 6.73
N ASP A 204 -2.65 27.12 6.70
CA ASP A 204 -1.20 27.39 6.67
C ASP A 204 -0.45 26.79 7.87
N GLU A 205 -1.12 26.62 9.01
CA GLU A 205 -0.57 25.98 10.21
C GLU A 205 -0.44 24.45 10.06
N ALA A 206 -1.38 23.81 9.36
CA ALA A 206 -1.39 22.36 9.16
C ALA A 206 -0.44 21.90 8.04
N ARG A 207 -0.27 22.69 6.96
CA ARG A 207 0.60 22.32 5.82
C ARG A 207 2.02 21.85 6.19
N PRO A 208 2.77 22.53 7.08
CA PRO A 208 4.13 22.10 7.41
C PRO A 208 4.20 20.78 8.19
N LEU A 209 3.06 20.31 8.72
CA LEU A 209 2.96 19.05 9.46
C LEU A 209 2.70 17.85 8.52
N VAL A 210 2.35 18.10 7.26
CA VAL A 210 2.18 17.05 6.26
C VAL A 210 3.53 16.56 5.78
N THR A 211 3.72 15.25 5.83
CA THR A 211 4.98 14.57 5.51
C THR A 211 4.85 13.56 4.36
N ALA A 212 3.63 13.14 4.03
CA ALA A 212 3.38 12.17 2.98
C ALA A 212 2.14 12.54 2.15
N ILE A 213 2.19 12.24 0.86
CA ILE A 213 1.04 12.28 -0.05
C ILE A 213 0.73 10.87 -0.51
N TYR A 214 -0.51 10.44 -0.32
CA TYR A 214 -1.00 9.12 -0.66
C TYR A 214 -1.80 9.13 -1.96
N GLN A 215 -1.67 8.07 -2.75
CA GLN A 215 -2.43 7.87 -3.98
C GLN A 215 -2.74 6.39 -4.21
N HIS A 216 -3.87 6.11 -4.83
CA HIS A 216 -4.23 4.77 -5.27
C HIS A 216 -3.92 4.59 -6.76
N ALA A 217 -3.27 3.49 -7.11
CA ALA A 217 -2.85 3.20 -8.47
C ALA A 217 -3.26 1.79 -8.91
N TYR A 218 -4.19 1.74 -9.87
CA TYR A 218 -4.65 0.50 -10.51
C TYR A 218 -4.40 0.51 -12.03
N PRO A 219 -3.13 0.49 -12.48
CA PRO A 219 -2.80 0.53 -13.90
C PRO A 219 -3.38 -0.67 -14.64
N ASN A 220 -3.87 -0.44 -15.86
CA ASN A 220 -4.25 -1.52 -16.77
C ASN A 220 -3.09 -1.69 -17.74
N ALA A 221 -2.54 -2.89 -17.80
CA ALA A 221 -1.43 -3.23 -18.68
C ALA A 221 -1.68 -2.92 -20.16
N LEU A 222 -2.95 -2.85 -20.59
CA LEU A 222 -3.30 -2.55 -21.98
C LEU A 222 -3.24 -1.05 -22.34
N ASP A 223 -3.20 -0.15 -21.35
CA ASP A 223 -3.38 1.29 -21.58
C ASP A 223 -2.05 2.08 -21.69
N GLY A 224 -0.91 1.37 -21.69
CA GLY A 224 0.42 1.98 -21.57
C GLY A 224 0.71 2.48 -20.15
N VAL A 225 1.85 2.08 -19.60
CA VAL A 225 2.19 2.28 -18.19
C VAL A 225 2.58 3.74 -17.90
N ASP A 226 3.44 4.33 -18.75
CA ASP A 226 3.99 5.68 -18.60
C ASP A 226 2.91 6.75 -18.41
N GLY A 227 1.80 6.63 -19.16
CA GLY A 227 0.70 7.59 -19.11
C GLY A 227 -0.04 7.58 -17.77
N LYS A 228 -0.08 6.44 -17.07
CA LYS A 228 -0.74 6.31 -15.75
C LYS A 228 0.21 6.65 -14.61
N VAL A 229 1.47 6.23 -14.68
CA VAL A 229 2.50 6.62 -13.70
C VAL A 229 2.58 8.14 -13.64
N ASN A 230 2.72 8.80 -14.80
CA ASN A 230 2.77 10.26 -14.90
C ASN A 230 1.50 10.95 -14.36
N ARG A 231 0.31 10.37 -14.54
CA ARG A 231 -0.92 10.96 -13.99
C ARG A 231 -0.96 10.89 -12.46
N ASN A 232 -0.59 9.76 -11.86
CA ASN A 232 -0.51 9.64 -10.41
C ASN A 232 0.50 10.65 -9.83
N LEU A 233 1.71 10.70 -10.39
CA LEU A 233 2.74 11.64 -9.95
C LEU A 233 2.28 13.08 -10.05
N LYS A 234 1.70 13.49 -11.20
CA LYS A 234 1.21 14.86 -11.39
C LYS A 234 0.19 15.29 -10.34
N THR A 235 -0.67 14.39 -9.87
CA THR A 235 -1.62 14.73 -8.78
C THR A 235 -0.89 14.93 -7.46
N MET A 236 0.10 14.10 -7.15
CA MET A 236 0.83 14.16 -5.89
C MET A 236 1.85 15.32 -5.85
N GLU A 237 2.47 15.64 -6.98
CA GLU A 237 3.48 16.70 -7.09
C GLU A 237 2.90 18.10 -6.98
N VAL A 238 1.57 18.28 -7.08
CA VAL A 238 0.91 19.56 -6.81
C VAL A 238 1.33 20.10 -5.45
N PHE A 239 1.32 19.26 -4.42
CA PHE A 239 1.61 19.65 -3.04
C PHE A 239 3.06 20.13 -2.86
N LYS A 240 4.02 19.54 -3.58
CA LYS A 240 5.44 19.95 -3.55
C LYS A 240 5.65 21.38 -4.05
N GLY A 241 4.75 21.89 -4.88
CA GLY A 241 4.79 23.25 -5.43
C GLY A 241 4.00 24.29 -4.62
N MET A 242 3.29 23.87 -3.57
CA MET A 242 2.41 24.73 -2.78
C MET A 242 3.12 25.31 -1.56
N GLU A 243 2.88 26.59 -1.26
CA GLU A 243 3.48 27.26 -0.11
C GLU A 243 3.02 26.61 1.21
N GLY A 244 3.98 26.36 2.10
CA GLY A 244 3.76 25.80 3.44
C GLY A 244 3.99 24.29 3.55
N PHE A 245 4.04 23.55 2.44
CA PHE A 245 4.41 22.13 2.45
C PHE A 245 5.94 21.96 2.48
N GLY A 246 6.41 20.95 3.23
CA GLY A 246 7.82 20.61 3.34
C GLY A 246 8.29 19.60 2.30
N ASP A 247 9.32 18.83 2.65
CA ASP A 247 9.73 17.67 1.87
C ASP A 247 8.71 16.55 2.05
N LEU A 248 8.05 16.16 0.96
CA LEU A 248 6.94 15.20 0.98
C LEU A 248 7.39 13.86 0.40
N LYS A 249 7.17 12.79 1.18
CA LYS A 249 7.16 11.42 0.68
C LYS A 249 5.98 11.21 -0.26
N LEU A 250 6.17 10.44 -1.32
CA LEU A 250 5.11 10.02 -2.23
C LEU A 250 4.83 8.52 -2.01
N SER A 251 3.61 8.19 -1.60
CA SER A 251 3.23 6.82 -1.26
C SER A 251 2.06 6.33 -2.11
N LEU A 252 2.18 5.11 -2.63
CA LEU A 252 1.05 4.38 -3.20
C LEU A 252 0.42 3.51 -2.11
N SER A 253 -0.56 4.05 -1.39
CA SER A 253 -1.23 3.35 -0.28
C SER A 253 -2.13 2.20 -0.74
N GLU A 254 -2.50 2.18 -2.03
CA GLU A 254 -3.07 1.01 -2.68
C GLU A 254 -2.52 0.86 -4.11
N PHE A 255 -1.80 -0.23 -4.37
CA PHE A 255 -1.25 -0.55 -5.67
C PHE A 255 -1.51 -2.00 -6.07
N ASN A 256 -2.08 -2.20 -7.26
CA ASN A 256 -2.07 -3.49 -7.97
C ASN A 256 -2.40 -3.28 -9.46
N MET A 257 -2.16 -4.26 -10.31
CA MET A 257 -2.68 -4.26 -11.68
C MET A 257 -4.21 -4.28 -11.67
N SER A 258 -4.83 -3.54 -12.57
CA SER A 258 -6.29 -3.49 -12.75
C SER A 258 -6.85 -4.89 -13.01
N LYS A 259 -8.00 -5.17 -12.40
CA LYS A 259 -8.76 -6.41 -12.63
C LYS A 259 -9.26 -6.58 -14.07
N ASP A 260 -9.29 -5.49 -14.84
CA ASP A 260 -9.76 -5.47 -16.23
C ASP A 260 -8.62 -5.68 -17.24
N GLY A 261 -7.43 -6.06 -16.77
CA GLY A 261 -6.25 -6.35 -17.58
C GLY A 261 -5.94 -7.85 -17.76
N PRO A 262 -4.79 -8.17 -18.40
CA PRO A 262 -4.20 -9.51 -18.45
C PRO A 262 -4.02 -10.10 -17.04
N MET A 263 -4.10 -11.43 -16.95
CA MET A 263 -4.03 -12.20 -15.70
C MET A 263 -2.90 -13.22 -15.75
N GLY A 264 -2.44 -13.71 -14.59
CA GLY A 264 -1.41 -14.74 -14.53
C GLY A 264 -0.02 -14.18 -14.82
N THR A 265 0.76 -14.85 -15.68
CA THR A 265 2.15 -14.44 -15.96
C THR A 265 2.26 -13.08 -16.62
N ASP A 266 1.30 -12.73 -17.48
CA ASP A 266 1.28 -11.43 -18.15
C ASP A 266 1.04 -10.30 -17.14
N GLN A 267 0.12 -10.51 -16.19
CA GLN A 267 -0.11 -9.59 -15.07
C GLN A 267 1.19 -9.37 -14.29
N ALA A 268 1.90 -10.45 -13.97
CA ALA A 268 3.11 -10.42 -13.17
C ALA A 268 4.25 -9.65 -13.88
N GLY A 269 4.39 -9.85 -15.19
CA GLY A 269 5.34 -9.09 -16.01
C GLY A 269 5.04 -7.59 -16.06
N HIS A 270 3.78 -7.21 -16.20
CA HIS A 270 3.39 -5.80 -16.18
C HIS A 270 3.47 -5.18 -14.79
N TRP A 271 3.26 -5.96 -13.73
CA TRP A 271 3.41 -5.48 -12.35
C TRP A 271 4.84 -5.06 -12.08
N ILE A 272 5.85 -5.89 -12.42
CA ILE A 272 7.26 -5.57 -12.15
C ILE A 272 7.76 -4.37 -12.97
N GLU A 273 7.31 -4.26 -14.23
CA GLU A 273 7.58 -3.10 -15.07
C GLU A 273 6.99 -1.83 -14.45
N THR A 274 5.71 -1.86 -14.07
CA THR A 274 5.03 -0.69 -13.49
C THR A 274 5.58 -0.31 -12.12
N PHE A 275 5.90 -1.30 -11.29
CA PHE A 275 6.58 -1.12 -10.01
C PHE A 275 7.92 -0.38 -10.21
N GLY A 276 8.75 -0.84 -11.15
CA GLY A 276 10.02 -0.20 -11.49
C GLY A 276 9.83 1.26 -11.90
N GLN A 277 8.87 1.54 -12.79
CA GLN A 277 8.60 2.92 -13.22
C GLN A 277 8.16 3.83 -12.07
N PHE A 278 7.34 3.34 -11.13
CA PHE A 278 6.96 4.12 -9.95
C PHE A 278 8.16 4.45 -9.06
N VAL A 279 9.01 3.46 -8.77
CA VAL A 279 10.22 3.67 -7.95
C VAL A 279 11.18 4.64 -8.64
N GLU A 280 11.42 4.47 -9.95
CA GLU A 280 12.28 5.36 -10.72
C GLU A 280 11.76 6.80 -10.71
N SER A 281 10.44 6.96 -10.72
CA SER A 281 9.78 8.26 -10.68
C SER A 281 9.71 8.89 -9.28
N GLY A 282 10.27 8.25 -8.26
CA GLY A 282 10.37 8.81 -6.91
C GLY A 282 9.14 8.56 -6.03
N ILE A 283 8.41 7.46 -6.25
CA ILE A 283 7.55 6.89 -5.21
C ILE A 283 8.47 6.29 -4.13
N ASP A 284 8.20 6.62 -2.87
CA ASP A 284 8.99 6.22 -1.69
C ASP A 284 8.43 4.96 -1.02
N GLU A 285 7.11 4.74 -1.13
CA GLU A 285 6.40 3.66 -0.44
C GLU A 285 5.30 3.06 -1.33
N ILE A 286 5.13 1.74 -1.27
CA ILE A 286 4.12 1.03 -2.06
C ILE A 286 3.46 -0.05 -1.21
N TYR A 287 2.13 0.00 -1.10
CA TYR A 287 1.32 -0.96 -0.38
C TYR A 287 0.46 -1.75 -1.36
N THR A 288 0.70 -3.06 -1.43
CA THR A 288 0.01 -3.92 -2.39
C THR A 288 -1.42 -4.17 -1.95
N TRP A 289 -2.36 -3.94 -2.88
CA TRP A 289 -3.76 -4.25 -2.71
C TRP A 289 -4.08 -5.62 -3.31
N GLY A 290 -5.03 -6.37 -2.74
CA GLY A 290 -5.39 -7.68 -3.29
C GLY A 290 -4.36 -8.75 -2.96
N THR A 291 -4.09 -8.98 -1.67
CA THR A 291 -3.16 -10.02 -1.20
C THR A 291 -3.74 -11.41 -1.43
N GLN A 292 -4.75 -11.83 -0.68
CA GLN A 292 -5.40 -13.14 -0.77
C GLN A 292 -6.93 -13.05 -0.89
N TYR A 293 -7.42 -11.88 -1.28
CA TYR A 293 -8.84 -11.55 -1.32
C TYR A 293 -9.59 -12.40 -2.34
N GLY A 294 -10.45 -13.31 -1.87
CA GLY A 294 -11.15 -14.29 -2.72
C GLY A 294 -11.97 -13.72 -3.88
N TRP A 295 -12.39 -12.46 -3.80
CA TRP A 295 -13.17 -11.76 -4.83
C TRP A 295 -12.32 -11.05 -5.90
N GLN A 296 -10.99 -11.01 -5.73
CA GLN A 296 -10.07 -10.36 -6.66
C GLN A 296 -9.38 -11.38 -7.56
N SER A 297 -9.38 -11.13 -8.87
CA SER A 297 -8.68 -11.97 -9.85
C SER A 297 -7.19 -11.66 -9.93
N ASN A 298 -6.81 -10.42 -9.61
CA ASN A 298 -5.45 -9.87 -9.62
C ASN A 298 -4.67 -10.12 -8.33
N LYS A 299 -5.10 -11.08 -7.49
CA LYS A 299 -4.55 -11.33 -6.16
C LYS A 299 -3.16 -11.98 -6.15
N LEU A 300 -2.40 -11.79 -5.08
CA LEU A 300 -1.09 -12.45 -4.87
C LEU A 300 -1.23 -13.94 -4.53
N TYR A 301 -2.25 -14.30 -3.74
CA TYR A 301 -2.49 -15.66 -3.28
C TYR A 301 -3.94 -16.09 -3.49
N ASP A 302 -4.14 -17.36 -3.86
CA ASP A 302 -5.44 -18.01 -3.77
C ASP A 302 -5.54 -18.74 -2.42
N SER A 303 -6.75 -18.75 -1.84
CA SER A 303 -7.01 -19.40 -0.56
C SER A 303 -8.14 -20.41 -0.71
N ARG A 304 -7.92 -21.66 -0.28
CA ARG A 304 -8.94 -22.71 -0.32
C ARG A 304 -8.93 -23.57 0.93
N PRO A 305 -10.07 -24.16 1.34
CA PRO A 305 -10.07 -25.14 2.42
C PRO A 305 -9.10 -26.28 2.12
N SER A 306 -8.36 -26.73 3.14
CA SER A 306 -7.46 -27.87 2.98
C SER A 306 -8.22 -29.12 2.54
N LYS A 307 -7.74 -29.77 1.47
CA LYS A 307 -8.40 -30.96 0.88
C LYS A 307 -8.04 -32.28 1.57
N HIS A 308 -7.18 -32.25 2.58
CA HIS A 308 -6.79 -33.47 3.31
C HIS A 308 -7.72 -33.64 4.50
N GLU A 309 -8.42 -34.78 4.58
CA GLU A 309 -9.39 -35.14 5.64
C GLU A 309 -8.85 -35.06 7.09
N LYS A 310 -7.56 -34.75 7.28
CA LYS A 310 -6.88 -34.64 8.58
C LYS A 310 -6.12 -33.32 8.79
N ALA A 311 -6.15 -32.40 7.84
CA ALA A 311 -5.50 -31.10 7.98
C ALA A 311 -6.58 -30.05 8.21
N GLU A 312 -6.77 -29.65 9.46
CA GLU A 312 -7.50 -28.43 9.81
C GLU A 312 -6.71 -27.23 9.25
N GLY A 313 -7.40 -26.24 8.66
CA GLY A 313 -6.79 -24.99 8.19
C GLY A 313 -7.04 -24.64 6.73
N THR A 314 -6.65 -23.41 6.37
CA THR A 314 -6.71 -22.88 5.01
C THR A 314 -5.39 -23.16 4.27
N GLN A 315 -5.48 -23.63 3.03
CA GLN A 315 -4.33 -23.69 2.14
C GLN A 315 -4.26 -22.40 1.32
N VAL A 316 -3.11 -21.74 1.36
CA VAL A 316 -2.78 -20.64 0.45
C VAL A 316 -1.89 -21.13 -0.69
N ILE A 317 -2.01 -20.49 -1.86
CA ILE A 317 -1.23 -20.84 -3.06
C ILE A 317 -0.87 -19.55 -3.77
N ALA A 318 0.43 -19.27 -3.90
CA ALA A 318 0.91 -18.13 -4.67
C ALA A 318 0.40 -18.19 -6.12
N THR A 319 -0.17 -17.10 -6.60
CA THR A 319 -0.44 -16.88 -8.02
C THR A 319 0.88 -16.57 -8.74
N PRO A 320 0.94 -16.57 -10.08
CA PRO A 320 2.13 -16.09 -10.79
C PRO A 320 2.55 -14.68 -10.37
N MET A 321 1.58 -13.82 -10.02
CA MET A 321 1.86 -12.49 -9.49
C MET A 321 2.47 -12.58 -8.09
N GLY A 322 1.90 -13.37 -7.17
CA GLY A 322 2.50 -13.59 -5.84
C GLY A 322 3.94 -14.10 -5.89
N GLN A 323 4.26 -15.01 -6.82
CA GLN A 323 5.63 -15.50 -7.03
C GLN A 323 6.59 -14.41 -7.51
N ILE A 324 6.14 -13.53 -8.41
CA ILE A 324 6.97 -12.39 -8.85
C ILE A 324 7.15 -11.37 -7.72
N TYR A 325 6.12 -11.15 -6.89
CA TYR A 325 6.25 -10.30 -5.70
C TYR A 325 7.30 -10.84 -4.73
N ASP A 326 7.23 -12.12 -4.36
CA ASP A 326 8.18 -12.77 -3.45
C ASP A 326 9.63 -12.68 -3.99
N LEU A 327 9.82 -12.97 -5.28
CA LEU A 327 11.11 -12.78 -5.94
C LEU A 327 11.58 -11.32 -5.93
N ALA A 328 10.64 -10.38 -6.12
CA ALA A 328 10.93 -8.95 -6.14
C ALA A 328 11.39 -8.46 -4.76
N GLU A 329 10.62 -8.78 -3.73
CA GLU A 329 10.90 -8.44 -2.33
C GLU A 329 12.26 -9.00 -1.89
N SER A 330 12.49 -10.29 -2.13
CA SER A 330 13.70 -10.99 -1.71
C SER A 330 14.99 -10.54 -2.42
N HIS A 331 14.89 -10.00 -3.64
CA HIS A 331 16.05 -9.79 -4.50
C HIS A 331 16.24 -8.38 -5.03
N LEU A 332 15.27 -7.49 -4.92
CA LEU A 332 15.37 -6.15 -5.53
C LEU A 332 15.74 -5.05 -4.55
N ILE A 333 15.64 -5.28 -3.24
CA ILE A 333 16.09 -4.32 -2.23
C ILE A 333 17.57 -3.97 -2.46
N GLY A 334 17.86 -2.67 -2.49
CA GLY A 334 19.19 -2.10 -2.77
C GLY A 334 19.55 -2.01 -4.25
N LYS A 335 18.67 -2.43 -5.18
CA LYS A 335 18.87 -2.28 -6.62
C LYS A 335 18.24 -1.01 -7.16
N HIS A 336 18.68 -0.60 -8.34
CA HIS A 336 18.16 0.52 -9.10
C HIS A 336 17.59 0.03 -10.43
N VAL A 337 16.58 0.73 -10.93
CA VAL A 337 16.06 0.53 -12.29
C VAL A 337 17.11 0.95 -13.31
N ILE A 338 17.24 0.17 -14.38
CA ILE A 338 18.08 0.48 -15.54
C ILE A 338 17.26 0.44 -16.82
N ASP A 339 17.72 1.16 -17.84
CA ASP A 339 17.12 1.14 -19.16
C ASP A 339 17.12 -0.28 -19.75
N ASP A 340 16.03 -0.64 -20.44
CA ASP A 340 15.90 -1.92 -21.14
C ASP A 340 17.09 -2.19 -22.08
N SER A 341 17.59 -1.15 -22.75
CA SER A 341 18.75 -1.27 -23.64
C SER A 341 20.03 -1.71 -22.93
N ASP A 342 20.18 -1.38 -21.65
CA ASP A 342 21.27 -1.85 -20.80
C ASP A 342 20.97 -3.24 -20.22
N ALA A 343 19.71 -3.53 -19.92
CA ALA A 343 19.25 -4.81 -19.39
C ALA A 343 19.46 -5.99 -20.36
N VAL A 344 19.47 -5.72 -21.67
CA VAL A 344 19.63 -6.74 -22.73
C VAL A 344 21.07 -6.93 -23.21
N VAL A 345 22.02 -6.13 -22.70
CA VAL A 345 23.43 -6.21 -23.13
C VAL A 345 23.99 -7.61 -22.84
N GLY A 346 24.29 -8.35 -23.91
CA GLY A 346 24.85 -9.69 -23.84
C GLY A 346 23.84 -10.82 -23.64
N LEU A 347 22.53 -10.54 -23.68
CA LEU A 347 21.47 -11.56 -23.68
C LEU A 347 21.07 -12.01 -25.10
N GLY A 348 21.52 -11.30 -26.14
CA GLY A 348 21.25 -11.65 -27.55
C GLY A 348 19.77 -11.58 -27.92
N VAL A 349 18.98 -10.78 -27.18
CA VAL A 349 17.55 -10.62 -27.38
C VAL A 349 17.32 -9.61 -28.51
N PRO A 350 16.40 -9.87 -29.47
CA PRO A 350 16.06 -8.91 -30.50
C PRO A 350 15.50 -7.61 -29.90
N ASP A 351 15.74 -6.46 -30.55
CA ASP A 351 15.32 -5.11 -30.14
C ASP A 351 13.79 -4.91 -29.93
N GLN A 352 12.98 -5.97 -30.05
CA GLN A 352 11.51 -5.95 -29.99
C GLN A 352 10.95 -6.54 -28.68
N VAL A 353 11.81 -6.86 -27.71
CA VAL A 353 11.40 -7.41 -26.41
C VAL A 353 11.76 -6.41 -25.32
N ASN A 354 10.74 -5.91 -24.62
CA ASN A 354 10.94 -5.13 -23.41
C ASN A 354 11.41 -6.07 -22.28
N ILE A 355 12.52 -5.74 -21.64
CA ILE A 355 13.12 -6.52 -20.56
C ILE A 355 13.44 -5.55 -19.43
N PRO A 356 12.53 -5.43 -18.44
CA PRO A 356 12.81 -4.66 -17.24
C PRO A 356 14.10 -5.15 -16.59
N GLY A 357 15.07 -4.24 -16.44
CA GLY A 357 16.35 -4.49 -15.80
C GLY A 357 16.48 -3.77 -14.47
N LEU A 358 17.14 -4.43 -13.51
CA LEU A 358 17.47 -3.87 -12.21
C LEU A 358 18.93 -4.20 -11.86
N THR A 359 19.73 -3.21 -11.45
CA THR A 359 21.15 -3.40 -11.14
C THR A 359 21.54 -2.94 -9.74
N GLY A 360 22.54 -3.58 -9.14
CA GLY A 360 23.13 -3.19 -7.86
C GLY A 360 24.64 -3.43 -7.84
N THR A 361 25.31 -3.06 -6.75
CA THR A 361 26.78 -3.08 -6.62
C THR A 361 27.42 -4.46 -6.84
N ALA A 362 26.65 -5.55 -6.66
CA ALA A 362 27.14 -6.93 -6.77
C ALA A 362 26.38 -7.82 -7.78
N SER A 363 25.26 -7.36 -8.36
CA SER A 363 24.46 -8.19 -9.28
C SER A 363 23.46 -7.40 -10.11
N ALA A 364 23.19 -7.88 -11.32
CA ALA A 364 22.09 -7.43 -12.19
C ALA A 364 21.02 -8.52 -12.28
N SER A 365 19.75 -8.10 -12.32
CA SER A 365 18.57 -8.94 -12.49
C SER A 365 17.78 -8.42 -13.69
N SER A 366 17.39 -9.31 -14.60
CA SER A 366 16.54 -8.96 -15.75
C SER A 366 15.32 -9.87 -15.76
N PHE A 367 14.14 -9.29 -15.98
CA PHE A 367 12.88 -10.03 -16.10
C PHE A 367 12.45 -10.08 -17.57
N CYS A 368 12.38 -11.27 -18.16
CA CYS A 368 11.88 -11.42 -19.53
C CYS A 368 10.36 -11.64 -19.49
N THR A 369 9.58 -10.65 -19.94
CA THR A 369 8.12 -10.61 -19.79
C THR A 369 7.35 -11.07 -21.04
N THR A 370 8.02 -11.37 -22.16
CA THR A 370 7.33 -11.83 -23.38
C THR A 370 7.16 -13.34 -23.46
N ALA A 371 5.91 -13.79 -23.50
CA ALA A 371 5.53 -15.11 -24.01
C ALA A 371 5.50 -15.13 -25.55
N THR A 372 6.60 -14.78 -26.22
CA THR A 372 6.74 -15.10 -27.64
C THR A 372 7.42 -16.44 -27.73
N THR A 373 6.84 -17.38 -28.48
CA THR A 373 7.45 -18.68 -28.80
C THR A 373 8.80 -18.43 -29.48
N LEU A 374 9.87 -18.33 -28.70
CA LEU A 374 11.22 -18.47 -29.19
C LEU A 374 11.34 -19.92 -29.63
N ALA A 375 11.19 -20.15 -30.92
CA ALA A 375 11.53 -21.42 -31.55
C ALA A 375 13.03 -21.65 -31.40
N LEU A 376 13.45 -22.10 -30.22
CA LEU A 376 14.75 -22.71 -30.04
C LEU A 376 14.76 -24.02 -30.84
N PRO A 377 15.85 -24.34 -31.55
CA PRO A 377 15.94 -25.58 -32.28
C PRO A 377 15.87 -26.76 -31.31
N SER A 378 14.70 -27.40 -31.29
CA SER A 378 14.36 -28.73 -30.78
C SER A 378 15.34 -29.34 -29.77
N THR A 379 15.14 -29.09 -28.48
CA THR A 379 15.15 -30.11 -27.41
C THR A 379 14.76 -29.44 -26.08
N PHE A 380 13.75 -30.02 -25.40
CA PHE A 380 13.13 -29.64 -24.11
C PHE A 380 12.06 -28.51 -24.12
N PRO A 381 10.82 -28.79 -23.67
CA PRO A 381 9.89 -27.75 -23.25
C PRO A 381 10.22 -27.37 -21.79
N ILE A 382 10.84 -26.21 -21.59
CA ILE A 382 11.02 -25.63 -20.25
C ILE A 382 10.36 -24.25 -20.27
N TRP A 383 9.27 -24.11 -19.51
CA TRP A 383 8.76 -22.81 -19.12
C TRP A 383 9.80 -22.16 -18.21
N THR A 384 10.52 -21.17 -18.71
CA THR A 384 11.61 -20.51 -17.97
C THR A 384 11.23 -19.04 -17.77
N VAL A 385 10.84 -18.68 -16.54
CA VAL A 385 11.09 -17.32 -16.03
C VAL A 385 12.58 -17.30 -15.73
N ALA A 386 13.39 -16.82 -16.68
CA ALA A 386 14.83 -16.79 -16.52
C ALA A 386 15.24 -15.55 -15.71
N ALA A 387 15.14 -15.61 -14.39
CA ALA A 387 15.96 -14.77 -13.52
C ALA A 387 17.41 -15.27 -13.66
N THR A 388 18.16 -14.70 -14.61
CA THR A 388 19.58 -15.05 -14.76
C THR A 388 20.38 -14.32 -13.69
N SER A 389 20.55 -14.96 -12.53
CA SER A 389 21.67 -14.63 -11.65
C SER A 389 22.95 -15.09 -12.36
N ARG A 390 23.75 -14.15 -12.87
CA ARG A 390 25.11 -14.49 -13.28
C ARG A 390 25.91 -14.87 -12.04
N PHE A 391 26.23 -16.16 -11.93
CA PHE A 391 27.38 -16.63 -11.17
C PHE A 391 28.63 -15.89 -11.66
N ILE A 392 29.28 -15.15 -10.78
CA ILE A 392 30.69 -14.78 -10.94
C ILE A 392 31.46 -15.60 -9.91
N THR A 393 32.49 -16.30 -10.39
CA THR A 393 33.46 -17.08 -9.60
C THR A 393 34.43 -16.16 -8.86
#